data_AF-A0A944BB07-F1
#
_entry.id   AF-A0A944BB07-F1
#
_cell.length_a   1.000
_cell.length_b   1.000
_cell.length_c   1.000
_cell.angle_alpha   90.00
_cell.angle_beta   90.00
_cell.angle_gamma   90.00
#
_symmetry.space_group_name_H-M   'P 1'
#
loop_
_entity.id
_entity.type
_entity.pdbx_description
1 polymer ?
#
loop_
_entity_poly.entity_id
_entity_poly.type
_entity_poly.pdbx_seq_one_letter_code
_entity_poly.pdbx_strand_id
1 'polypeptide(L)'
;MIYAVLDTNVLVSALLSKSAESTISRLIHAVIDGRIIPMYSDEIIDEYKKVLSRDKFHFPQKLQEALINRILNTGLDSERIHFDEIMPDEDDRVFYEVTLSRNDAFLVTGNQRHFPVSPIVVTPAEMLEMLK
;
A
#
# COMPACT_ATOMS: atom_id res chain seq x y z
N MET A 1 -9.57 4.92 13.02
CA MET A 1 -9.25 3.97 11.93
C MET A 1 -8.62 4.80 10.84
N ILE A 2 -7.47 4.39 10.32
CA ILE A 2 -6.74 5.15 9.31
C ILE A 2 -6.91 4.45 7.97
N TYR A 3 -7.17 5.21 6.90
CA TYR A 3 -7.24 4.66 5.55
C TYR A 3 -5.88 4.79 4.89
N ALA A 4 -5.46 3.77 4.16
CA ALA A 4 -4.17 3.82 3.49
C ALA A 4 -4.14 3.08 2.16
N VAL A 5 -3.57 3.71 1.14
CA VAL A 5 -3.10 2.99 -0.04
C VAL A 5 -1.70 2.48 0.26
N LEU A 6 -1.46 1.19 0.04
CA LEU A 6 -0.14 0.58 0.24
C LEU A 6 0.60 0.53 -1.10
N ASP A 7 1.80 1.08 -1.18
CA ASP A 7 2.65 0.86 -2.35
C ASP A 7 3.04 -0.65 -2.43
N THR A 8 3.24 -1.13 -3.66
CA THR A 8 3.75 -2.47 -3.96
C THR A 8 5.03 -2.81 -3.19
N ASN A 9 5.93 -1.83 -3.00
CA ASN A 9 7.18 -2.05 -2.26
C ASN A 9 6.92 -2.46 -0.80
N VAL A 10 5.87 -1.94 -0.17
CA VAL A 10 5.47 -2.27 1.20
C VAL A 10 5.00 -3.72 1.25
N LEU A 11 4.21 -4.16 0.28
CA LEU A 11 3.73 -5.54 0.20
C LEU A 11 4.86 -6.54 -0.07
N VAL A 12 5.78 -6.20 -0.99
CA VAL A 12 6.97 -7.02 -1.25
C VAL A 12 7.84 -7.12 0.00
N SER A 13 8.12 -6.00 0.66
CA SER A 13 8.87 -5.98 1.91
C SER A 13 8.18 -6.77 3.03
N ALA A 14 6.85 -6.80 3.07
CA ALA A 14 6.10 -7.58 4.03
C ALA A 14 6.31 -9.08 3.85
N LEU A 15 6.24 -9.56 2.61
CA LEU A 15 6.45 -10.98 2.30
C LEU A 15 7.91 -11.40 2.46
N LEU A 16 8.87 -10.48 2.29
CA LEU A 16 10.29 -10.76 2.53
C LEU A 16 10.70 -10.70 4.00
N SER A 17 9.91 -10.02 4.84
CA SER A 17 10.27 -9.81 6.25
C SER A 17 10.28 -11.13 7.02
N LYS A 18 11.41 -11.40 7.68
CA LYS A 18 11.59 -12.58 8.54
C LYS A 18 11.45 -12.26 10.04
N SER A 19 11.28 -10.99 10.38
CA SER A 19 11.21 -10.53 11.77
C SER A 19 9.81 -10.04 12.10
N ALA A 20 9.17 -10.66 13.09
CA ALA A 20 7.87 -10.23 13.59
C ALA A 20 7.88 -8.79 14.14
N GLU A 21 9.04 -8.31 14.59
CA GLU A 21 9.21 -6.97 15.20
C GLU A 21 9.57 -5.87 14.19
N SER A 22 9.73 -6.21 12.90
CA SER A 22 10.05 -5.20 11.89
C SER A 22 8.92 -4.18 11.73
N THR A 23 9.26 -2.94 11.32
CA THR A 23 8.28 -1.89 10.98
C THR A 23 7.21 -2.40 10.02
N ILE A 24 7.60 -3.16 9.00
CA ILE A 24 6.65 -3.69 8.02
C ILE A 24 5.72 -4.74 8.66
N SER A 25 6.24 -5.67 9.45
CA SER A 25 5.42 -6.67 10.15
C SER A 25 4.38 -6.01 11.06
N ARG A 26 4.78 -4.97 11.79
CA ARG A 26 3.88 -4.18 12.64
C ARG A 26 2.81 -3.42 11.84
N LEU A 27 3.16 -2.90 10.67
CA LEU A 27 2.21 -2.27 9.73
C LEU A 27 1.17 -3.28 9.25
N ILE A 28 1.62 -4.47 8.82
CA ILE A 28 0.72 -5.55 8.38
C ILE A 28 -0.18 -6.04 9.52
N HIS A 29 0.33 -6.15 10.74
CA HIS A 29 -0.52 -6.44 11.90
C HIS A 29 -1.60 -5.37 12.10
N ALA A 30 -1.26 -4.08 11.93
CA ALA A 30 -2.26 -3.01 12.02
C ALA A 30 -3.33 -3.08 10.92
N VAL A 31 -2.98 -3.54 9.71
CA VAL A 31 -3.96 -3.86 8.65
C VAL A 31 -4.82 -5.06 9.05
N ILE A 32 -4.21 -6.13 9.57
CA ILE A 32 -4.90 -7.34 10.01
C ILE A 32 -5.90 -7.04 11.13
N ASP A 33 -5.51 -6.18 12.08
CA ASP A 33 -6.33 -5.77 13.23
C ASP A 33 -7.42 -4.75 12.85
N GLY A 34 -7.48 -4.29 11.59
CA GLY A 34 -8.43 -3.28 11.14
C GLY A 34 -8.14 -1.86 11.65
N ARG A 35 -6.95 -1.62 12.21
CA ARG A 35 -6.50 -0.28 12.61
C ARG A 35 -6.14 0.57 11.38
N ILE A 36 -5.62 -0.09 10.34
CA ILE A 36 -5.44 0.45 9.00
C ILE A 36 -6.41 -0.25 8.06
N ILE A 37 -7.19 0.51 7.31
CA ILE A 37 -8.07 0.02 6.25
C ILE A 37 -7.39 0.24 4.91
N PRO A 38 -6.98 -0.81 4.19
CA PRO A 38 -6.33 -0.65 2.91
C PRO A 38 -7.33 -0.14 1.86
N MET A 39 -6.96 0.89 1.12
CA MET A 39 -7.72 1.39 -0.03
C MET A 39 -7.11 0.83 -1.31
N TYR A 40 -7.96 0.43 -2.25
CA TYR A 40 -7.53 -0.12 -3.53
C TYR A 40 -8.50 0.25 -4.65
N SER A 41 -8.02 0.12 -5.88
CA SER A 41 -8.81 0.07 -7.12
C SER A 41 -8.41 -1.20 -7.89
N ASP A 42 -9.14 -1.56 -8.93
CA ASP A 42 -8.79 -2.70 -9.80
C ASP A 42 -7.35 -2.59 -10.37
N GLU A 43 -6.95 -1.39 -10.80
CA GLU A 43 -5.59 -1.11 -11.30
C GLU A 43 -4.51 -1.40 -10.23
N ILE A 44 -4.74 -1.00 -8.98
CA ILE A 44 -3.82 -1.27 -7.86
C ILE A 44 -3.73 -2.76 -7.59
N ILE A 45 -4.86 -3.47 -7.58
CA ILE A 45 -4.91 -4.91 -7.37
C ILE A 45 -4.16 -5.66 -8.48
N ASP A 46 -4.30 -5.22 -9.72
CA ASP A 46 -3.60 -5.81 -10.86
C ASP A 46 -2.09 -5.53 -10.83
N GLU A 47 -1.67 -4.33 -10.41
CA GLU A 47 -0.25 -4.04 -10.18
C GLU A 47 0.30 -4.91 -9.04
N TYR A 48 -0.44 -5.11 -7.94
CA TYR A 48 -0.02 -6.02 -6.88
C TYR A 48 0.18 -7.45 -7.40
N LYS A 49 -0.79 -8.00 -8.14
CA LYS A 49 -0.66 -9.35 -8.73
C LYS A 49 0.57 -9.45 -9.62
N LYS A 50 0.76 -8.46 -10.52
CA LYS A 50 1.88 -8.39 -11.47
C LYS A 50 3.24 -8.28 -10.76
N VAL A 51 3.34 -7.51 -9.68
CA VAL A 51 4.60 -7.34 -8.93
C VAL A 51 4.91 -8.58 -8.10
N LEU A 52 3.92 -9.12 -7.38
CA LEU A 52 4.10 -10.27 -6.50
C LEU A 52 4.40 -11.56 -7.28
N SER A 53 3.95 -11.66 -8.54
CA SER A 53 4.23 -12.81 -9.40
C SER A 53 5.62 -12.79 -10.07
N ARG A 54 6.44 -11.75 -9.86
CA ARG A 54 7.78 -11.68 -10.49
C ARG A 54 8.69 -12.76 -9.92
N ASP A 55 9.24 -13.60 -10.79
CA ASP A 55 10.09 -14.75 -10.44
C ASP A 55 11.22 -14.43 -9.46
N LYS A 56 11.82 -13.23 -9.57
CA LYS A 56 12.91 -12.77 -8.69
C LYS A 56 12.59 -12.86 -7.19
N PHE A 57 11.31 -12.80 -6.81
CA PHE A 57 10.89 -12.86 -5.42
C PHE A 57 10.65 -14.28 -4.90
N HIS A 58 10.40 -15.24 -5.79
CA HIS A 58 10.15 -16.64 -5.44
C HIS A 58 9.02 -16.83 -4.39
N PHE A 59 8.02 -15.95 -4.36
CA PHE A 59 6.89 -16.08 -3.43
C PHE A 59 5.97 -17.24 -3.84
N PRO A 60 5.54 -18.12 -2.92
CA PRO A 60 4.55 -19.14 -3.23
C PRO A 60 3.23 -18.50 -3.68
N GLN A 61 2.63 -19.00 -4.77
CA GLN A 61 1.36 -18.47 -5.31
C GLN A 61 0.27 -18.35 -4.23
N LYS A 62 0.13 -19.37 -3.37
CA LYS A 62 -0.82 -19.37 -2.25
C LYS A 62 -0.63 -18.19 -1.28
N LEU A 63 0.61 -17.75 -1.08
CA LEU A 63 0.92 -16.60 -0.21
C LEU A 63 0.52 -15.28 -0.88
N GLN A 64 0.77 -15.16 -2.20
CA GLN A 64 0.36 -14.00 -2.99
C GLN A 64 -1.17 -13.86 -2.97
N GLU A 65 -1.88 -14.95 -3.28
CA GLU A 65 -3.36 -14.99 -3.27
C GLU A 65 -3.94 -14.70 -1.89
N ALA A 66 -3.36 -15.26 -0.82
CA ALA A 66 -3.80 -14.99 0.54
C ALA A 66 -3.67 -13.50 0.92
N LEU A 67 -2.58 -12.84 0.52
CA LEU A 67 -2.39 -11.41 0.78
C LEU A 67 -3.38 -10.56 -0.01
N ILE A 68 -3.54 -10.81 -1.31
CA ILE A 68 -4.50 -10.09 -2.15
C ILE A 68 -5.93 -10.27 -1.62
N ASN A 69 -6.34 -11.50 -1.33
CA ASN A 69 -7.66 -11.77 -0.78
C ASN A 69 -7.86 -11.11 0.58
N ARG A 70 -6.81 -10.98 1.40
CA ARG A 70 -6.89 -10.24 2.66
C ARG A 70 -7.20 -8.76 2.40
N ILE A 71 -6.46 -8.13 1.49
CA ILE A 71 -6.69 -6.73 1.11
C ILE A 71 -8.11 -6.53 0.57
N LEU A 72 -8.59 -7.40 -0.33
CA LEU A 72 -9.94 -7.31 -0.87
C LEU A 72 -11.02 -7.43 0.20
N ASN A 73 -10.85 -8.34 1.17
CA ASN A 73 -11.86 -8.61 2.20
C ASN A 73 -11.87 -7.59 3.35
N THR A 74 -10.75 -6.94 3.64
CA THR A 74 -10.65 -5.96 4.74
C THR A 74 -10.51 -4.52 4.27
N GLY A 75 -10.31 -4.31 2.98
CA GLY A 75 -10.08 -3.01 2.38
C GLY A 75 -11.34 -2.37 1.82
N LEU A 76 -11.14 -1.16 1.32
CA LEU A 76 -12.16 -0.34 0.69
C LEU A 76 -11.84 -0.22 -0.81
N ASP A 77 -12.74 -0.75 -1.63
CA ASP A 77 -12.77 -0.44 -3.06
C ASP A 77 -13.07 1.06 -3.22
N SER A 78 -12.16 1.76 -3.90
CA SER A 78 -12.06 3.21 -3.90
C SER A 78 -11.92 3.73 -5.32
N GLU A 79 -12.63 4.82 -5.59
CA GLU A 79 -12.50 5.52 -6.87
C GLU A 79 -11.12 6.17 -7.02
N ARG A 80 -10.77 6.48 -8.25
CA ARG A 80 -9.56 7.21 -8.61
C ARG A 80 -9.92 8.67 -8.88
N ILE A 81 -9.32 9.60 -8.12
CA ILE A 81 -9.49 11.03 -8.39
C ILE A 81 -8.36 11.53 -9.28
N HIS A 82 -8.70 12.18 -10.39
CA HIS A 82 -7.69 12.72 -11.28
C HIS A 82 -6.84 13.79 -10.60
N PHE A 83 -5.51 13.67 -10.73
CA PHE A 83 -4.56 14.65 -10.25
C PHE A 83 -3.95 15.38 -11.45
N ASP A 84 -4.32 16.64 -11.65
CA ASP A 84 -3.98 17.39 -12.88
C ASP A 84 -2.50 17.79 -13.00
N GLU A 85 -1.69 17.57 -11.96
CA GLU A 85 -0.26 17.92 -11.96
C GLU A 85 0.63 16.77 -12.45
N ILE A 86 1.88 17.12 -12.74
CA ILE A 86 2.91 16.18 -13.18
C ILE A 86 3.33 15.32 -11.98
N MET A 87 3.29 14.00 -12.16
CA MET A 87 3.84 13.07 -11.18
C MET A 87 5.35 12.91 -11.39
N PRO A 88 6.15 12.77 -10.33
CA PRO A 88 7.56 12.39 -10.47
C PRO A 88 7.74 11.02 -11.13
N ASP A 89 6.84 10.08 -10.82
CA ASP A 89 6.71 8.78 -11.50
C ASP A 89 5.24 8.56 -11.91
N GLU A 90 5.01 8.47 -13.22
CA GLU A 90 3.66 8.30 -13.79
C GLU A 90 3.11 6.88 -13.57
N ASP A 91 3.96 5.86 -13.43
CA ASP A 91 3.51 4.49 -13.12
C ASP A 91 2.88 4.41 -11.72
N ASP A 92 3.32 5.31 -10.82
CA ASP A 92 2.85 5.38 -9.44
C ASP A 92 1.62 6.29 -9.25
N ARG A 93 1.16 6.96 -10.31
CA ARG A 93 0.01 7.88 -10.29
C ARG A 93 -1.24 7.26 -9.67
N VAL A 94 -1.54 6.01 -10.01
CA VAL A 94 -2.76 5.34 -9.54
C VAL A 94 -2.83 5.28 -8.01
N PHE A 95 -1.70 5.04 -7.34
CA PHE A 95 -1.65 4.97 -5.88
C PHE A 95 -1.94 6.33 -5.25
N TYR A 96 -1.39 7.40 -5.83
CA TYR A 96 -1.61 8.76 -5.37
C TYR A 96 -3.06 9.21 -5.58
N GLU A 97 -3.59 8.99 -6.78
CA GLU A 97 -4.95 9.37 -7.16
C GLU A 97 -6.04 8.62 -6.38
N VAL A 98 -5.82 7.33 -6.05
CA VAL A 98 -6.72 6.60 -5.14
C VAL A 98 -6.60 7.13 -3.71
N THR A 99 -5.41 7.53 -3.26
CA THR A 99 -5.25 8.15 -1.94
C THR A 99 -6.04 9.47 -1.85
N LEU A 100 -6.00 10.28 -2.91
CA LEU A 100 -6.74 11.55 -2.98
C LEU A 100 -8.27 11.39 -2.97
N SER A 101 -8.80 10.19 -3.25
CA SER A 101 -10.23 9.91 -3.17
C SER A 101 -10.82 10.11 -1.77
N ARG A 102 -9.96 10.25 -0.77
CA ARG A 102 -10.37 10.38 0.62
C ARG A 102 -9.45 11.31 1.41
N ASN A 103 -10.04 12.32 2.05
CA ASN A 103 -9.32 13.38 2.77
C ASN A 103 -8.49 12.88 3.98
N ASP A 104 -8.87 11.76 4.60
CA ASP A 104 -8.23 11.14 5.77
C ASP A 104 -7.46 9.86 5.40
N ALA A 105 -6.99 9.76 4.16
CA ALA A 105 -6.19 8.64 3.67
C ALA A 105 -4.72 9.01 3.46
N PHE A 106 -3.86 8.00 3.59
CA PHE A 106 -2.41 8.13 3.43
C PHE A 106 -1.88 7.14 2.41
N LEU A 107 -0.89 7.57 1.63
CA LEU A 107 -0.12 6.70 0.78
C LEU A 107 1.10 6.22 1.54
N VAL A 108 1.21 4.92 1.78
CA VAL A 108 2.33 4.31 2.50
C VAL A 108 3.34 3.75 1.51
N THR A 109 4.55 4.31 1.47
CA THR A 109 5.60 3.90 0.52
C THR A 109 7.00 3.95 1.14
N GLY A 110 7.89 3.06 0.70
CA GLY A 110 9.34 3.19 0.94
C GLY A 110 10.08 4.12 -0.04
N ASN A 111 9.41 4.64 -1.07
CA ASN A 111 10.00 5.39 -2.18
C ASN A 111 9.31 6.76 -2.38
N GLN A 112 9.26 7.60 -1.34
CA GLN A 112 8.55 8.90 -1.38
C GLN A 112 8.94 9.80 -2.57
N ARG A 113 10.16 9.68 -3.10
CA ARG A 113 10.63 10.42 -4.28
C ARG A 113 9.85 10.17 -5.58
N HIS A 114 9.07 9.09 -5.66
CA HIS A 114 8.19 8.81 -6.82
C HIS A 114 6.89 9.63 -6.79
N PHE A 115 6.61 10.28 -5.67
CA PHE A 115 5.37 11.02 -5.44
C PHE A 115 5.64 12.51 -5.25
N PRO A 116 4.64 13.37 -5.51
CA PRO A 116 4.71 14.78 -5.14
C PRO A 116 5.02 14.93 -3.65
N VAL A 117 5.74 16.00 -3.29
CA VAL A 117 5.99 16.33 -1.88
C VAL A 117 4.65 16.71 -1.25
N SER A 118 4.11 15.79 -0.44
CA SER A 118 2.75 15.90 0.08
C SER A 118 2.66 15.24 1.46
N PRO A 119 1.90 15.82 2.42
CA PRO A 119 1.77 15.27 3.77
C PRO A 119 1.02 13.94 3.83
N ILE A 120 0.32 13.56 2.76
CA ILE A 120 -0.37 12.27 2.68
C ILE A 120 0.58 11.12 2.32
N VAL A 121 1.80 11.42 1.83
CA VAL A 121 2.78 10.42 1.41
C VAL A 121 3.74 10.13 2.56
N VAL A 122 3.56 8.97 3.20
CA VAL A 122 4.24 8.61 4.44
C VAL A 122 5.04 7.32 4.29
N THR A 123 6.09 7.18 5.08
CA THR A 123 6.81 5.93 5.26
C THR A 123 6.04 4.96 6.16
N PRO A 124 6.34 3.65 6.11
CA PRO A 124 5.79 2.69 7.06
C PRO A 124 6.02 3.05 8.53
N ALA A 125 7.13 3.73 8.85
CA ALA A 125 7.44 4.15 10.21
C ALA A 125 6.53 5.30 10.66
N GLU A 126 6.40 6.35 9.84
CA GLU A 126 5.51 7.49 10.10
C GLU A 126 4.05 7.04 10.25
N MET A 127 3.59 6.13 9.39
CA MET A 127 2.25 5.56 9.48
C MET A 127 1.99 4.87 10.84
N LEU A 128 2.97 4.13 11.36
CA LEU A 128 2.85 3.49 12.68
C LEU A 128 2.89 4.50 13.83
N GLU A 129 3.59 5.62 13.69
CA GLU A 129 3.59 6.67 14.70
C GLU A 129 2.24 7.36 14.83
N MET A 130 1.50 7.48 13.73
CA MET A 130 0.14 8.03 13.70
C MET A 130 -0.92 7.11 14.34
N LEU A 131 -0.58 5.83 14.57
CA LEU A 131 -1.45 4.87 15.25
C LEU A 131 -1.27 4.86 16.79
N LYS A 132 -0.32 5.62 17.33
CA LYS A 132 -0.09 5.75 18.77
C LYS A 132 -1.11 6.69 19.40
#